data_AF-A0A3D2J629-F1
#
_entry.id   AF-A0A3D2J629-F1
#
_cell.length_a   1.000
_cell.length_b   1.000
_cell.length_c   1.000
_cell.angle_alpha   90.00
_cell.angle_beta   90.00
_cell.angle_gamma   90.00
#
_symmetry.space_group_name_H-M   'P 1'
#
loop_
_entity.id
_entity.type
_entity.pdbx_description
1 polymer ?
#
loop_
_entity_poly.entity_id
_entity_poly.type
_entity_poly.pdbx_seq_one_letter_code
_entity_poly.pdbx_strand_id
1 'polypeptide(L)'
;QGTVNTQAVSTADHGTVYTISTIRVEHAFMSKSVAPQTVLVRQQGGVAPDGTQWIVDDFPLLKIGSRYILYLTPSPYGAEFYPVGAPQGVFVVNANTSVSSFTPVGVQVKDVPLNTFAQEI
;
A
#
# COMPACT_ATOMS: atom_id res chain seq x y z
N GLN A 1 -0.80 12.99 -3.44
CA GLN A 1 -0.44 12.74 -2.03
C GLN A 1 -1.66 12.21 -1.30
N GLY A 2 -1.48 11.20 -0.46
CA GLY A 2 -2.56 10.69 0.39
C GLY A 2 -2.04 9.99 1.63
N THR A 3 -2.97 9.73 2.56
CA THR A 3 -2.73 9.02 3.81
C THR A 3 -3.39 7.64 3.74
N VAL A 4 -2.68 6.60 4.16
CA VAL A 4 -3.25 5.24 4.25
C VAL A 4 -4.13 5.16 5.50
N ASN A 5 -5.42 4.89 5.30
CA ASN A 5 -6.39 4.80 6.39
C ASN A 5 -6.52 3.37 6.92
N THR A 6 -6.69 2.41 6.03
CA THR A 6 -6.91 0.99 6.39
C THR A 6 -6.23 0.07 5.38
N GLN A 7 -6.00 -1.16 5.78
CA GLN A 7 -5.51 -2.23 4.92
C GLN A 7 -6.34 -3.49 5.09
N ALA A 8 -6.61 -4.17 3.99
CA ALA A 8 -7.22 -5.49 3.97
C ALA A 8 -6.34 -6.44 3.16
N VAL A 9 -6.35 -7.71 3.53
CA VAL A 9 -5.57 -8.74 2.85
C VAL A 9 -6.52 -9.61 2.05
N SER A 10 -6.18 -9.83 0.79
CA SER A 10 -6.97 -10.60 -0.16
C SER A 10 -6.12 -11.69 -0.78
N THR A 11 -6.66 -12.90 -0.85
CA THR A 11 -6.04 -14.05 -1.51
C THR A 11 -6.80 -14.36 -2.80
N ALA A 12 -6.11 -14.40 -3.94
CA ALA A 12 -6.72 -14.84 -5.20
C ALA A 12 -6.67 -16.37 -5.34
N ASP A 13 -7.44 -16.89 -6.31
CA ASP A 13 -7.65 -18.34 -6.60
C ASP A 13 -6.38 -19.18 -6.86
N HIS A 14 -5.19 -18.56 -6.86
CA HIS A 14 -3.90 -19.23 -7.04
C HIS A 14 -2.94 -19.06 -5.85
N GLY A 15 -3.47 -18.68 -4.68
CA GLY A 15 -2.66 -18.49 -3.46
C GLY A 15 -1.85 -17.20 -3.43
N THR A 16 -1.98 -16.34 -4.45
CA THR A 16 -1.33 -15.02 -4.44
C THR A 16 -1.98 -14.13 -3.40
N VAL A 17 -1.16 -13.66 -2.46
CA VAL A 17 -1.55 -12.70 -1.42
C VAL A 17 -1.42 -11.28 -1.93
N TYR A 18 -2.45 -10.47 -1.68
CA TYR A 18 -2.49 -9.05 -1.99
C TYR A 18 -2.88 -8.25 -0.75
N THR A 19 -2.30 -7.05 -0.63
CA THR A 19 -2.75 -6.02 0.31
C THR A 19 -3.52 -4.97 -0.47
N ILE A 20 -4.73 -4.65 -0.01
CA ILE A 20 -5.55 -3.54 -0.50
C ILE A 20 -5.49 -2.44 0.55
N SER A 21 -4.83 -1.34 0.20
CA SER A 21 -4.75 -0.14 1.02
C SER A 21 -5.84 0.85 0.63
N THR A 22 -6.61 1.30 1.62
CA THR A 22 -7.58 2.38 1.47
C THR A 22 -6.87 3.71 1.72
N ILE A 23 -6.68 4.51 0.68
CA ILE A 23 -5.91 5.76 0.77
C ILE A 23 -6.83 6.95 0.63
N ARG A 24 -6.81 7.84 1.62
CA ARG A 24 -7.45 9.15 1.52
C ARG A 24 -6.56 10.06 0.69
N VAL A 25 -7.05 10.50 -0.46
CA VAL A 25 -6.34 11.43 -1.33
C VAL A 25 -6.48 12.84 -0.76
N GLU A 26 -5.34 13.47 -0.49
CA GLU A 26 -5.23 14.87 -0.09
C GLU A 26 -5.07 15.76 -1.32
N HIS A 27 -4.17 15.37 -2.23
CA HIS A 27 -3.87 16.12 -3.46
C HIS A 27 -3.68 15.16 -4.65
N ALA A 28 -4.16 15.56 -5.84
CA ALA A 28 -3.98 14.83 -7.10
C ALA A 28 -3.48 15.77 -8.21
N PHE A 29 -2.48 15.34 -8.97
CA PHE A 29 -1.77 16.21 -9.94
C PHE A 29 -2.23 16.05 -11.41
N MET A 30 -2.93 14.97 -11.78
CA MET A 30 -3.33 14.69 -13.18
C MET A 30 -4.72 14.07 -13.34
N SER A 31 -5.60 14.20 -12.36
CA SER A 31 -7.00 13.75 -12.45
C SER A 31 -7.92 14.96 -12.48
N LYS A 32 -8.97 14.93 -13.32
CA LYS A 32 -10.04 15.94 -13.33
C LYS A 32 -10.68 15.95 -11.95
N SER A 33 -10.35 16.98 -11.15
CA SER A 33 -10.99 17.37 -9.89
C SER A 33 -11.28 16.23 -8.93
N VAL A 34 -10.34 16.00 -8.01
CA VAL A 34 -10.56 15.06 -6.91
C VAL A 34 -10.80 15.89 -5.66
N ALA A 35 -12.08 16.16 -5.35
CA ALA A 35 -12.52 16.33 -3.96
C ALA A 35 -11.90 15.20 -3.10
N PRO A 36 -11.78 15.29 -1.76
CA PRO A 36 -11.19 14.20 -0.99
C PRO A 36 -11.88 12.88 -1.34
N GLN A 37 -11.16 12.03 -2.07
CA GLN A 37 -11.63 10.73 -2.55
C GLN A 37 -10.78 9.67 -1.91
N THR A 38 -11.43 8.55 -1.64
CA THR A 38 -10.77 7.34 -1.19
C THR A 38 -10.42 6.51 -2.41
N VAL A 39 -9.16 6.09 -2.52
CA VAL A 39 -8.70 5.18 -3.58
C VAL A 39 -8.25 3.86 -2.97
N LEU A 40 -8.57 2.75 -3.65
CA LEU A 40 -8.09 1.43 -3.28
C LEU A 40 -6.81 1.14 -4.05
N VAL A 41 -5.71 0.95 -3.34
CA VAL A 41 -4.42 0.60 -3.93
C VAL A 41 -4.11 -0.84 -3.62
N ARG A 42 -4.05 -1.67 -4.65
CA ARG A 42 -3.70 -3.08 -4.53
C ARG A 42 -2.21 -3.26 -4.75
N GLN A 43 -1.62 -4.08 -3.90
CA GLN A 43 -0.19 -4.36 -3.90
C GLN A 43 0.00 -5.85 -3.69
N GLN A 44 0.94 -6.46 -4.40
CA GLN A 44 1.26 -7.86 -4.19
C GLN A 44 2.06 -8.02 -2.89
N GLY A 45 1.82 -9.10 -2.16
CA GLY A 45 2.34 -9.28 -0.81
C GLY A 45 1.45 -8.66 0.26
N GLY A 46 1.82 -8.85 1.51
CA GLY A 46 1.02 -8.47 2.67
C GLY A 46 1.21 -9.44 3.82
N VAL A 47 0.54 -9.18 4.94
CA VAL A 47 0.46 -10.12 6.06
C VAL A 47 -0.84 -10.89 5.92
N ALA A 48 -0.79 -12.20 5.66
CA ALA A 48 -1.98 -13.04 5.66
C ALA A 48 -2.65 -13.08 7.05
N PRO A 49 -3.94 -13.43 7.16
CA PRO A 49 -4.66 -13.48 8.44
C PRO A 49 -4.03 -14.41 9.49
N ASP A 50 -3.19 -15.35 9.06
CA ASP A 50 -2.41 -16.26 9.91
C ASP A 50 -1.11 -15.63 10.46
N GLY A 51 -0.81 -14.37 10.11
CA GLY A 51 0.42 -13.67 10.47
C GLY A 51 1.57 -13.87 9.48
N THR A 52 1.39 -14.68 8.43
CA THR A 52 2.43 -14.93 7.44
C THR A 52 2.66 -13.69 6.58
N GLN A 53 3.87 -13.12 6.61
CA GLN A 53 4.21 -11.98 5.77
C GLN A 53 4.76 -12.43 4.41
N TRP A 54 4.01 -12.15 3.35
CA TRP A 54 4.39 -12.31 1.96
C TRP A 54 5.01 -11.01 1.46
N ILE A 55 6.29 -11.06 1.12
CA ILE A 55 7.02 -9.88 0.64
C ILE A 55 7.41 -10.18 -0.78
N VAL A 56 6.98 -9.30 -1.68
CA VAL A 56 7.39 -9.31 -3.06
C VAL A 56 8.37 -8.17 -3.19
N ASP A 57 9.63 -8.46 -3.55
CA ASP A 57 10.74 -7.50 -3.54
C ASP A 57 10.42 -6.21 -4.32
N ASP A 58 9.56 -6.32 -5.33
CA ASP A 58 9.13 -5.21 -6.17
C ASP A 58 7.86 -4.50 -5.65
N PHE A 59 7.20 -4.92 -4.58
CA PHE A 59 5.95 -4.27 -4.14
C PHE A 59 6.06 -3.60 -2.77
N PRO A 60 5.96 -2.27 -2.72
CA PRO A 60 6.18 -1.50 -1.49
C PRO A 60 4.97 -1.59 -0.55
N LEU A 61 4.99 -2.43 0.49
CA LEU A 61 3.89 -2.43 1.46
C LEU A 61 3.78 -1.07 2.17
N LEU A 62 2.67 -0.37 1.95
CA LEU A 62 2.41 0.93 2.57
C LEU A 62 2.12 0.74 4.06
N LYS A 63 2.38 1.76 4.89
CA LYS A 63 2.09 1.73 6.32
C LYS A 63 0.84 2.56 6.61
N ILE A 64 -0.05 2.04 7.44
CA ILE A 64 -1.22 2.78 7.95
C ILE A 64 -0.74 4.08 8.65
N GLY A 65 -1.48 5.16 8.44
CA GLY A 65 -1.17 6.50 8.98
C GLY A 65 0.00 7.22 8.28
N SER A 66 0.73 6.56 7.38
CA SER A 66 1.83 7.18 6.63
C SER A 66 1.34 7.92 5.39
N ARG A 67 2.07 8.97 5.02
CA ARG A 67 1.78 9.83 3.87
C ARG A 67 2.67 9.48 2.69
N TYR A 68 2.07 9.33 1.53
CA TYR A 68 2.78 8.94 0.31
C TYR A 68 2.41 9.81 -0.89
N ILE A 69 3.36 9.93 -1.82
CA ILE A 69 3.10 10.32 -3.22
C ILE A 69 3.17 9.03 -4.04
N LEU A 70 2.11 8.75 -4.78
CA LEU A 70 1.96 7.53 -5.56
C LEU A 70 1.67 7.90 -7.01
N TYR A 71 2.39 7.25 -7.92
CA TYR A 71 2.00 7.18 -9.33
C TYR A 71 1.15 5.93 -9.51
N LEU A 72 -0.11 6.13 -9.89
CA LEU A 72 -1.11 5.06 -9.94
C LEU A 72 -1.56 4.79 -11.38
N THR A 73 -1.73 3.52 -11.71
CA THR A 73 -2.41 3.06 -12.93
C THR A 73 -3.66 2.26 -12.56
N PRO A 74 -4.77 2.36 -13.31
CA PRO A 74 -5.95 1.54 -13.07
C PRO A 74 -5.64 0.05 -13.15
N SER A 75 -6.28 -0.74 -12.28
CA SER A 75 -6.27 -2.20 -12.33
C SER A 75 -7.14 -2.71 -13.47
N PRO A 76 -6.72 -3.76 -14.21
CA PRO A 76 -7.62 -4.45 -15.13
C PRO A 76 -8.64 -5.34 -14.40
N TYR A 77 -8.50 -5.53 -13.09
CA TYR A 77 -9.30 -6.47 -12.28
C TYR A 77 -10.43 -5.82 -11.46
N GLY A 78 -10.61 -4.50 -11.55
CA GLY A 78 -11.71 -3.82 -10.84
C GLY A 78 -11.45 -2.35 -10.56
N ALA A 79 -12.06 -1.84 -9.48
CA ALA A 79 -11.97 -0.43 -9.06
C ALA A 79 -10.64 -0.06 -8.37
N GLU A 80 -9.67 -0.97 -8.37
CA GLU A 80 -8.38 -0.84 -7.69
C GLU A 80 -7.36 -0.12 -8.58
N PHE A 81 -6.29 0.40 -7.96
CA PHE A 81 -5.13 0.95 -8.65
C PHE A 81 -3.85 0.22 -8.24
N TYR A 82 -2.83 0.28 -9.09
CA TYR A 82 -1.49 -0.22 -8.80
C TYR A 82 -0.44 0.90 -8.85
N PRO A 83 0.58 0.86 -7.99
CA PRO A 83 1.76 1.71 -8.14
C PRO A 83 2.49 1.41 -9.46
N VAL A 84 2.75 2.43 -10.26
CA VAL A 84 3.54 2.31 -11.49
C VAL A 84 5.00 2.05 -11.13
N GLY A 85 5.62 1.05 -11.75
CA GLY A 85 7.05 0.79 -11.53
C GLY A 85 7.37 0.31 -10.12
N ALA A 86 6.41 -0.29 -9.41
CA ALA A 86 6.71 -1.04 -8.20
C ALA A 86 7.21 -0.07 -7.08
N PRO A 87 8.40 -0.15 -6.42
CA PRO A 87 8.78 0.87 -5.42
C PRO A 87 9.12 2.23 -6.07
N GLN A 88 9.42 2.27 -7.37
CA GLN A 88 9.87 3.48 -8.06
C GLN A 88 8.76 4.53 -8.18
N GLY A 89 7.49 4.10 -8.18
CA GLY A 89 6.33 4.98 -8.18
C GLY A 89 5.87 5.42 -6.80
N VAL A 90 6.61 5.08 -5.74
CA VAL A 90 6.22 5.36 -4.35
C VAL A 90 7.26 6.24 -3.67
N PHE A 91 6.78 7.35 -3.10
CA PHE A 91 7.60 8.28 -2.36
C PHE A 91 6.98 8.52 -0.99
N VAL A 92 7.83 8.56 0.04
CA VAL A 92 7.42 8.82 1.42
C VAL A 92 7.42 10.32 1.66
N VAL A 93 6.36 10.83 2.26
CA VAL A 93 6.34 12.20 2.77
C VAL A 93 6.63 12.16 4.26
N ASN A 94 7.81 12.66 4.64
CA ASN A 94 8.29 12.66 6.01
C ASN A 94 7.55 13.70 6.85
N ALA A 95 7.64 13.57 8.19
CA ALA A 95 7.00 14.50 9.12
C ALA A 95 7.49 15.96 8.94
N ASN A 96 8.73 16.15 8.51
CA ASN A 96 9.30 17.46 8.18
C ASN A 96 8.92 17.96 6.77
N THR A 97 7.93 17.33 6.12
CA THR A 97 7.46 17.62 4.74
C THR A 97 8.45 17.33 3.62
N SER A 98 9.64 16.81 3.93
CA SER A 98 10.57 16.34 2.90
C SER A 98 10.05 15.07 2.22
N VAL A 99 10.46 14.87 0.97
CA VAL A 99 10.12 13.67 0.18
C VAL A 99 11.36 12.80 0.06
N SER A 100 11.23 11.52 0.36
CA SER A 100 12.28 10.52 0.15
C SER A 100 11.77 9.37 -0.70
N SER A 101 12.68 8.71 -1.44
CA SER A 101 12.36 7.48 -2.15
C SER A 101 11.84 6.43 -1.17
N PHE A 102 10.86 5.63 -1.61
CA PHE A 102 10.46 4.46 -0.85
C PHE A 102 11.62 3.47 -0.88
N THR A 103 12.21 3.23 0.27
CA THR A 103 13.13 2.10 0.46
C THR A 103 12.30 0.95 0.99
N PRO A 104 12.14 -0.15 0.24
CA PRO A 104 11.56 -1.36 0.79
C PRO A 104 12.34 -1.70 2.04
N VAL A 105 11.63 -1.72 3.18
CA VAL A 105 12.21 -2.33 4.37
C VAL A 105 12.23 -3.81 4.03
N GLY A 106 13.40 -4.31 3.61
CA GLY A 106 13.62 -5.73 3.35
C GLY A 106 13.30 -6.48 4.63
N VAL A 107 12.12 -7.05 4.69
CA VAL A 107 11.74 -7.98 5.74
C VAL A 107 11.82 -9.35 5.08
N GLN A 108 12.43 -10.30 5.79
CA GLN A 108 12.47 -11.68 5.32
C GLN A 108 11.10 -12.33 5.55
N VAL A 109 10.79 -13.38 4.79
CA VAL A 109 9.70 -14.29 5.15
C VAL A 109 9.97 -14.76 6.58
N LYS A 110 9.16 -14.27 7.51
CA LYS A 110 9.23 -14.62 8.90
C LYS A 110 7.80 -14.90 9.33
N ASP A 111 7.60 -16.00 10.04
CA ASP A 111 6.39 -16.20 10.81
C ASP A 111 6.29 -15.01 11.77
N VAL A 112 5.43 -14.04 11.47
CA VAL A 112 5.21 -12.91 12.36
C VAL A 112 4.10 -13.34 13.30
N PRO A 113 4.38 -13.48 14.61
CA PRO A 113 3.34 -13.86 15.55
C PRO A 113 2.24 -12.78 15.56
N LEU A 114 0.98 -13.25 15.56
CA LEU A 114 -0.27 -12.47 15.40
C LEU A 114 -0.41 -11.24 16.31
N ASN A 115 0.37 -11.17 17.37
CA ASN A 115 0.41 -10.09 18.34
C ASN A 115 1.19 -8.84 17.89
N THR A 116 1.79 -8.83 16.69
CA THR A 116 2.64 -7.71 16.24
C THR A 116 1.85 -6.55 15.59
N PHE A 117 0.63 -6.80 15.10
CA PHE A 117 -0.19 -5.79 14.42
C PHE A 117 -1.59 -5.60 15.02
N ALA A 118 -1.81 -6.07 16.24
CA ALA A 118 -2.99 -5.72 17.00
C ALA A 118 -2.94 -4.25 17.43
N GLN A 119 -3.16 -3.34 16.48
CA GLN A 119 -3.64 -2.00 16.79
C GLN A 119 -4.81 -1.65 15.86
N GLU A 120 -5.97 -1.90 16.47
CA GLU A 120 -7.31 -1.34 16.28
C GLU A 120 -8.18 -1.83 15.10
N ILE A 121 -9.30 -2.39 15.57
CA ILE A 121 -10.50 -2.96 14.96
C ILE A 121 -11.26 -1.92 14.14
#